data_AF-A0A933Z0F7-F1
#
_entry.id   AF-A0A933Z0F7-F1
#
_cell.length_a   1.000
_cell.length_b   1.000
_cell.length_c   1.000
_cell.angle_alpha   90.00
_cell.angle_beta   90.00
_cell.angle_gamma   90.00
#
_symmetry.space_group_name_H-M   'P 1'
#
loop_
_entity.id
_entity.type
_entity.pdbx_description
1 polymer ?
#
loop_
_entity_poly.entity_id
_entity_poly.type
_entity_poly.pdbx_seq_one_letter_code
_entity_poly.pdbx_strand_id
1 'polypeptide(L)'
;MRILALGSDNFVKPLRALGHEVRLAAPQDGADLPLTSPDPEWQRLSAAVQAKRLNFDAILVTDDVGRRTLPTGLWAAEAVTVFYGVDAPLNRSWQMSYARLFDVALLDQPQEASDLAALHGGAGWLPVGVDLSLYDSPPAPGQVAGVGFVGVVNEAVRPKRSAILNKIAKRASLRLRGGRQGQWFDTRQAAALYRQCQVVLNENLFPGVTTRPLEVMAAGGSLLSEAAPGSMDRFFRDGEHLCFFGPDDIEQKLELLLGSPDLRRRLAEQGRDQVRQHHGLERRAQDIVRNIELMMAKAIGERPRARGGEALRLEGEALLWAGLRWPAQGGRQRLLRAAGRLQAAASDGADSLRAARGAGRALLAIGKHDEALSHLRRAWDQGGPADGLVWALAAWEAGQGQAARQALASLGEISAEPGQASFHLDMGRRLVELGLDLAPGFNRQGLGMPLWEGFEHLLKATSLEPSLAPAWECLGDLLLARGAANQAHHCLGRARALADRPELAAKEAQAAREGYLT
;
A
#
# COMPACT_ATOMS: atom_id res chain seq x y z
N MET A 1 -11.67 4.83 -28.97
CA MET A 1 -11.75 3.53 -28.26
C MET A 1 -12.93 3.52 -27.32
N ARG A 2 -13.53 2.35 -27.11
CA ARG A 2 -14.54 2.07 -26.09
C ARG A 2 -13.87 1.42 -24.89
N ILE A 3 -13.97 2.06 -23.73
CA ILE A 3 -13.29 1.65 -22.50
C ILE A 3 -14.34 1.32 -21.43
N LEU A 4 -14.26 0.13 -20.86
CA LEU A 4 -15.00 -0.23 -19.65
C LEU A 4 -14.16 0.13 -18.43
N ALA A 5 -14.64 1.06 -17.60
CA ALA A 5 -13.99 1.45 -16.35
C ALA A 5 -14.62 0.71 -15.16
N LEU A 6 -13.78 0.18 -14.28
CA LEU A 6 -14.14 -0.55 -13.06
C LEU A 6 -13.32 -0.02 -11.88
N GLY A 7 -13.88 -0.07 -10.67
CA GLY A 7 -13.25 0.46 -9.46
C GLY A 7 -13.45 1.97 -9.33
N SER A 8 -12.38 2.74 -9.18
CA SER A 8 -12.46 4.21 -9.08
C SER A 8 -12.86 4.86 -10.42
N ASP A 9 -13.61 5.96 -10.35
CA ASP A 9 -14.06 6.76 -11.49
C ASP A 9 -13.11 7.91 -11.88
N ASN A 10 -11.97 8.06 -11.19
CA ASN A 10 -11.00 9.15 -11.37
C ASN A 10 -10.58 9.37 -12.85
N PHE A 11 -10.53 8.31 -13.65
CA PHE A 11 -10.13 8.38 -15.06
C PHE A 11 -11.29 8.53 -16.05
N VAL A 12 -12.55 8.41 -15.61
CA VAL A 12 -13.71 8.46 -16.50
C VAL A 12 -13.80 9.81 -17.22
N LYS A 13 -13.76 10.93 -16.46
CA LYS A 13 -13.81 12.28 -17.03
C LYS A 13 -12.57 12.60 -17.89
N PRO A 14 -11.32 12.38 -17.42
CA PRO A 14 -10.13 12.57 -18.25
C PRO A 14 -10.12 11.79 -19.56
N LEU A 15 -10.51 10.51 -19.55
CA LEU A 15 -10.55 9.69 -20.76
C LEU A 15 -11.64 10.14 -21.75
N ARG A 16 -12.80 10.58 -21.24
CA ARG A 16 -13.85 11.19 -22.08
C ARG A 16 -13.39 12.50 -22.72
N ALA A 17 -12.63 13.33 -21.98
CA ALA A 17 -12.06 14.58 -22.50
C ALA A 17 -11.06 14.33 -23.65
N LEU A 18 -10.38 13.19 -23.65
CA LEU A 18 -9.52 12.73 -24.75
C LEU A 18 -10.30 12.13 -25.94
N GLY A 19 -11.64 12.12 -25.90
CA GLY A 19 -12.49 11.64 -26.99
C GLY A 19 -12.79 10.13 -26.97
N HIS A 20 -12.49 9.42 -25.87
CA HIS A 20 -12.83 7.99 -25.75
C HIS A 20 -14.27 7.80 -25.24
N GLU A 21 -14.95 6.75 -25.70
CA GLU A 21 -16.24 6.34 -25.13
C GLU A 21 -15.97 5.52 -23.87
N VAL A 22 -16.23 6.08 -22.70
CA VAL A 22 -15.99 5.40 -21.42
C VAL A 22 -17.31 5.07 -20.75
N ARG A 23 -17.49 3.81 -20.35
CA ARG A 23 -18.63 3.34 -19.54
C ARG A 23 -18.14 2.93 -18.16
N LEU A 24 -18.69 3.54 -17.12
CA LEU A 24 -18.39 3.17 -15.73
C LEU A 24 -19.27 2.00 -15.29
N ALA A 25 -18.64 0.91 -14.86
CA ALA A 25 -19.30 -0.18 -14.16
C ALA A 25 -19.00 -0.10 -12.66
N ALA A 26 -20.02 0.21 -11.86
CA ALA A 26 -19.89 0.43 -10.42
C ALA A 26 -21.19 0.04 -9.68
N PRO A 27 -21.12 -0.25 -8.37
CA PRO A 27 -22.31 -0.57 -7.56
C PRO A 27 -23.15 0.67 -7.19
N GLN A 28 -22.68 1.88 -7.49
CA GLN A 28 -23.31 3.14 -7.08
C GLN A 28 -24.35 3.65 -8.09
N ASP A 29 -25.32 4.41 -7.60
CA ASP A 29 -26.31 5.10 -8.42
C ASP A 29 -25.63 6.07 -9.40
N GLY A 30 -26.04 6.04 -10.67
CA GLY A 30 -25.45 6.84 -11.75
C GLY A 30 -24.33 6.15 -12.55
N ALA A 31 -23.98 4.90 -12.24
CA ALA A 31 -23.11 4.10 -13.10
C ALA A 31 -23.76 3.79 -14.46
N ASP A 32 -22.98 3.81 -15.54
CA ASP A 32 -23.46 3.41 -16.88
C ASP A 32 -23.88 1.93 -16.90
N LEU A 33 -23.18 1.09 -16.14
CA LEU A 33 -23.42 -0.34 -15.98
C LEU A 33 -23.48 -0.69 -14.48
N PRO A 34 -24.67 -0.81 -13.87
CA PRO A 34 -24.78 -1.11 -12.45
C PRO A 34 -24.26 -2.51 -12.13
N LEU A 35 -23.46 -2.62 -11.06
CA LEU A 35 -22.95 -3.88 -10.54
C LEU A 35 -23.75 -4.36 -9.34
N THR A 36 -24.05 -5.66 -9.30
CA THR A 36 -24.73 -6.32 -8.16
C THR A 36 -23.77 -6.81 -7.08
N SER A 37 -22.46 -6.73 -7.32
CA SER A 37 -21.41 -7.14 -6.39
C SER A 37 -20.18 -6.22 -6.55
N PRO A 38 -19.49 -5.87 -5.46
CA PRO A 38 -18.25 -5.09 -5.54
C PRO A 38 -17.11 -5.85 -6.21
N ASP A 39 -17.14 -7.19 -6.25
CA ASP A 39 -16.13 -8.02 -6.91
C ASP A 39 -16.79 -8.83 -8.05
N PRO A 40 -17.14 -8.19 -9.19
CA PRO A 40 -17.88 -8.83 -10.26
C PRO A 40 -17.05 -9.91 -10.96
N GLU A 41 -17.70 -11.00 -11.34
CA GLU A 41 -17.08 -12.06 -12.14
C GLU A 41 -17.22 -11.72 -13.63
N TRP A 42 -16.10 -11.72 -14.36
CA TRP A 42 -16.04 -11.32 -15.76
C TRP A 42 -17.04 -12.07 -16.63
N GLN A 43 -17.23 -13.38 -16.41
CA GLN A 43 -18.21 -14.18 -17.15
C GLN A 43 -19.65 -13.62 -17.05
N ARG A 44 -20.04 -13.10 -15.88
CA ARG A 44 -21.37 -12.51 -15.67
C ARG A 44 -21.45 -11.11 -16.27
N LEU A 45 -20.39 -10.33 -16.07
CA LEU A 45 -20.29 -8.98 -16.61
C LEU A 45 -20.28 -8.99 -18.14
N SER A 46 -19.53 -9.89 -18.76
CA SER A 46 -19.44 -10.05 -20.21
C SER A 46 -20.78 -10.46 -20.81
N ALA A 47 -21.53 -11.37 -20.17
CA ALA A 47 -22.89 -11.73 -20.60
C ALA A 47 -23.84 -10.53 -20.55
N ALA A 48 -23.78 -9.71 -19.50
CA ALA A 48 -24.60 -8.50 -19.38
C ALA A 48 -24.23 -7.43 -20.43
N VAL A 49 -22.93 -7.28 -20.70
CA VAL A 49 -22.40 -6.40 -21.76
C VAL A 49 -22.87 -6.86 -23.15
N GLN A 50 -22.79 -8.15 -23.43
CA GLN A 50 -23.26 -8.75 -24.69
C GLN A 50 -24.77 -8.61 -24.88
N ALA A 51 -25.57 -8.81 -23.82
CA ALA A 51 -27.02 -8.63 -23.86
C ALA A 51 -27.42 -7.19 -24.25
N LYS A 52 -26.60 -6.20 -23.87
CA LYS A 52 -26.75 -4.80 -24.27
C LYS A 52 -26.11 -4.45 -25.63
N ARG A 53 -25.56 -5.45 -26.35
CA ARG A 53 -24.82 -5.29 -27.62
C ARG A 53 -23.66 -4.29 -27.51
N LEU A 54 -23.04 -4.23 -26.34
CA LEU A 54 -21.86 -3.43 -26.08
C LEU A 54 -20.59 -4.26 -26.31
N ASN A 55 -19.52 -3.60 -26.72
CA ASN A 55 -18.19 -4.15 -26.86
C ASN A 55 -17.15 -3.11 -26.45
N PHE A 56 -16.00 -3.58 -25.97
CA PHE A 56 -14.96 -2.73 -25.42
C PHE A 56 -13.61 -3.12 -26.01
N ASP A 57 -12.82 -2.11 -26.36
CA ASP A 57 -11.46 -2.29 -26.86
C ASP A 57 -10.49 -2.49 -25.68
N ALA A 58 -10.80 -1.87 -24.53
CA ALA A 58 -10.06 -2.01 -23.29
C ALA A 58 -10.96 -2.05 -22.04
N ILE A 59 -10.45 -2.67 -20.99
CA ILE A 59 -11.03 -2.71 -19.64
C ILE A 59 -10.00 -2.12 -18.68
N LEU A 60 -10.35 -1.02 -18.02
CA LEU A 60 -9.50 -0.35 -17.04
C LEU A 60 -10.05 -0.59 -15.63
N VAL A 61 -9.27 -1.28 -14.80
CA VAL A 61 -9.52 -1.44 -13.38
C VAL A 61 -8.62 -0.48 -12.63
N THR A 62 -9.22 0.51 -11.95
CA THR A 62 -8.48 1.44 -11.08
C THR A 62 -8.76 1.11 -9.63
N ASP A 63 -7.70 0.96 -8.84
CA ASP A 63 -7.84 0.71 -7.40
C ASP A 63 -8.56 1.88 -6.70
N ASP A 64 -9.42 1.53 -5.76
CA ASP A 64 -10.19 2.46 -4.93
C ASP A 64 -9.89 2.14 -3.46
N VAL A 65 -9.05 2.98 -2.84
CA VAL A 65 -8.60 2.79 -1.46
C VAL A 65 -9.76 2.74 -0.45
N GLY A 66 -10.89 3.40 -0.77
CA GLY A 66 -12.08 3.43 0.08
C GLY A 66 -13.06 2.28 -0.18
N ARG A 67 -13.18 1.82 -1.44
CA ARG A 67 -14.15 0.79 -1.87
C ARG A 67 -13.53 -0.19 -2.86
N ARG A 68 -12.58 -0.99 -2.37
CA ARG A 68 -11.83 -1.92 -3.21
C ARG A 68 -12.75 -2.88 -3.94
N THR A 69 -12.59 -2.87 -5.26
CA THR A 69 -13.32 -3.67 -6.23
C THR A 69 -12.30 -4.57 -6.92
N LEU A 70 -12.39 -5.88 -6.74
CA LEU A 70 -11.50 -6.87 -7.37
C LEU A 70 -12.30 -7.74 -8.35
N PRO A 71 -12.56 -7.26 -9.58
CA PRO A 71 -13.15 -8.10 -10.62
C PRO A 71 -12.31 -9.34 -10.87
N THR A 72 -12.96 -10.49 -11.05
CA THR A 72 -12.29 -11.78 -11.28
C THR A 72 -12.56 -12.30 -12.68
N GLY A 73 -11.70 -13.18 -13.20
CA GLY A 73 -11.84 -13.80 -14.52
C GLY A 73 -11.49 -12.87 -15.69
N LEU A 74 -11.00 -11.65 -15.44
CA LEU A 74 -10.64 -10.69 -16.49
C LEU A 74 -9.52 -11.19 -17.40
N TRP A 75 -8.72 -12.16 -16.95
CA TRP A 75 -7.71 -12.83 -17.76
C TRP A 75 -8.30 -13.57 -18.99
N ALA A 76 -9.61 -13.83 -19.00
CA ALA A 76 -10.33 -14.42 -20.13
C ALA A 76 -10.92 -13.37 -21.11
N ALA A 77 -10.75 -12.06 -20.84
CA ALA A 77 -11.26 -11.01 -21.73
C ALA A 77 -10.46 -10.91 -23.03
N GLU A 78 -11.15 -10.71 -24.17
CA GLU A 78 -10.50 -10.44 -25.46
C GLU A 78 -9.93 -9.02 -25.52
N ALA A 79 -10.61 -8.07 -24.87
CA ALA A 79 -10.18 -6.68 -24.71
C ALA A 79 -8.81 -6.59 -24.01
N VAL A 80 -8.10 -5.49 -24.24
CA VAL A 80 -6.88 -5.17 -23.48
C VAL A 80 -7.26 -4.88 -22.04
N THR A 81 -6.66 -5.58 -21.08
CA THR A 81 -6.93 -5.34 -19.66
C THR A 81 -5.83 -4.50 -19.02
N VAL A 82 -6.22 -3.45 -18.29
CA VAL A 82 -5.32 -2.54 -17.59
C VAL A 82 -5.66 -2.50 -16.12
N PHE A 83 -4.66 -2.62 -15.26
CA PHE A 83 -4.77 -2.33 -13.83
C PHE A 83 -3.93 -1.10 -13.48
N TYR A 84 -4.52 -0.17 -12.73
CA TYR A 84 -3.79 0.92 -12.09
C TYR A 84 -3.94 0.82 -10.58
N GLY A 85 -2.83 0.45 -9.90
CA GLY A 85 -2.75 0.32 -8.45
C GLY A 85 -2.21 1.58 -7.79
N VAL A 86 -2.85 2.00 -6.70
CA VAL A 86 -2.45 3.16 -5.89
C VAL A 86 -2.05 2.74 -4.48
N ASP A 87 -1.28 3.58 -3.79
CA ASP A 87 -0.68 3.27 -2.49
C ASP A 87 0.05 1.91 -2.51
N ALA A 88 0.80 1.64 -3.59
CA ALA A 88 1.39 0.32 -3.82
C ALA A 88 2.26 -0.22 -2.65
N PRO A 89 3.05 0.61 -1.93
CA PRO A 89 3.80 0.14 -0.75
C PRO A 89 2.90 -0.46 0.33
N LEU A 90 1.70 0.09 0.52
CA LEU A 90 0.73 -0.40 1.50
C LEU A 90 -0.10 -1.57 0.98
N ASN A 91 -0.08 -1.83 -0.32
CA ASN A 91 -0.98 -2.78 -0.98
C ASN A 91 -0.23 -3.92 -1.68
N ARG A 92 1.09 -3.98 -1.51
CA ARG A 92 1.99 -4.98 -2.13
C ARG A 92 1.50 -6.42 -1.96
N SER A 93 0.98 -6.78 -0.78
CA SER A 93 0.56 -8.15 -0.46
C SER A 93 -0.47 -8.73 -1.44
N TRP A 94 -1.35 -7.91 -2.01
CA TRP A 94 -2.37 -8.37 -2.95
C TRP A 94 -2.17 -7.80 -4.36
N GLN A 95 -1.69 -6.56 -4.49
CA GLN A 95 -1.51 -5.91 -5.80
C GLN A 95 -0.46 -6.65 -6.65
N MET A 96 0.62 -7.18 -6.06
CA MET A 96 1.66 -7.86 -6.85
C MET A 96 1.14 -9.10 -7.58
N SER A 97 0.25 -9.87 -6.95
CA SER A 97 -0.41 -11.00 -7.60
C SER A 97 -1.51 -10.54 -8.55
N TYR A 98 -2.32 -9.57 -8.12
CA TYR A 98 -3.47 -9.08 -8.89
C TYR A 98 -3.05 -8.41 -10.21
N ALA A 99 -2.04 -7.57 -10.18
CA ALA A 99 -1.54 -6.81 -11.32
C ALA A 99 -1.10 -7.70 -12.49
N ARG A 100 -0.56 -8.89 -12.20
CA ARG A 100 -0.11 -9.87 -13.20
C ARG A 100 -1.25 -10.55 -13.98
N LEU A 101 -2.49 -10.31 -13.58
CA LEU A 101 -3.70 -10.77 -14.29
C LEU A 101 -4.11 -9.84 -15.45
N PHE A 102 -3.40 -8.73 -15.64
CA PHE A 102 -3.70 -7.69 -16.62
C PHE A 102 -2.65 -7.66 -17.73
N ASP A 103 -3.03 -7.20 -18.91
CA ASP A 103 -2.09 -7.03 -20.01
C ASP A 103 -1.12 -5.87 -19.73
N VAL A 104 -1.63 -4.82 -19.09
CA VAL A 104 -0.88 -3.64 -18.63
C VAL A 104 -1.13 -3.47 -17.14
N ALA A 105 -0.06 -3.31 -16.37
CA ALA A 105 -0.14 -3.11 -14.94
C ALA A 105 0.69 -1.89 -14.50
N LEU A 106 0.02 -0.84 -14.05
CA LEU A 106 0.66 0.41 -13.66
C LEU A 106 0.56 0.57 -12.15
N LEU A 107 1.68 0.81 -11.49
CA LEU A 107 1.73 1.12 -10.05
C LEU A 107 2.19 2.56 -9.84
N ASP A 108 1.71 3.18 -8.77
CA ASP A 108 1.93 4.60 -8.47
C ASP A 108 3.31 4.94 -7.92
N GLN A 109 4.00 3.94 -7.37
CA GLN A 109 5.31 4.10 -6.76
C GLN A 109 6.42 3.41 -7.58
N PRO A 110 7.59 4.05 -7.71
CA PRO A 110 8.63 3.60 -8.64
C PRO A 110 9.26 2.27 -8.23
N GLN A 111 9.44 2.03 -6.93
CA GLN A 111 10.04 0.78 -6.44
C GLN A 111 9.12 -0.41 -6.71
N GLU A 112 7.83 -0.29 -6.37
CA GLU A 112 6.85 -1.35 -6.60
C GLU A 112 6.65 -1.62 -8.09
N ALA A 113 6.64 -0.57 -8.92
CA ALA A 113 6.59 -0.72 -10.37
C ALA A 113 7.82 -1.47 -10.91
N SER A 114 9.03 -1.15 -10.41
CA SER A 114 10.27 -1.83 -10.79
C SER A 114 10.25 -3.31 -10.38
N ASP A 115 9.83 -3.61 -9.16
CA ASP A 115 9.72 -4.97 -8.65
C ASP A 115 8.70 -5.79 -9.46
N LEU A 116 7.59 -5.16 -9.87
CA LEU A 116 6.58 -5.82 -10.71
C LEU A 116 7.09 -6.05 -12.13
N ALA A 117 7.87 -5.12 -12.69
CA ALA A 117 8.46 -5.27 -14.03
C ALA A 117 9.44 -6.45 -14.13
N ALA A 118 10.08 -6.83 -13.03
CA ALA A 118 10.89 -8.06 -12.98
C ALA A 118 10.04 -9.35 -13.11
N LEU A 119 8.73 -9.28 -12.91
CA LEU A 119 7.80 -10.41 -12.89
C LEU A 119 6.76 -10.38 -14.02
N HIS A 120 6.61 -9.25 -14.71
CA HIS A 120 5.53 -9.03 -15.67
C HIS A 120 5.91 -7.97 -16.72
N GLY A 121 5.98 -8.40 -17.99
CA GLY A 121 6.42 -7.55 -19.10
C GLY A 121 5.44 -6.44 -19.51
N GLY A 122 4.26 -6.38 -18.90
CA GLY A 122 3.29 -5.29 -19.07
C GLY A 122 3.32 -4.27 -17.93
N ALA A 123 4.27 -4.38 -16.99
CA ALA A 123 4.33 -3.52 -15.83
C ALA A 123 4.98 -2.17 -16.13
N GLY A 124 4.53 -1.12 -15.45
CA GLY A 124 5.11 0.21 -15.58
C GLY A 124 4.84 1.11 -14.38
N TRP A 125 5.63 2.17 -14.26
CA TRP A 125 5.40 3.21 -13.26
C TRP A 125 4.49 4.30 -13.84
N LEU A 126 3.38 4.58 -13.16
CA LEU A 126 2.51 5.71 -13.47
C LEU A 126 2.26 6.49 -12.17
N PRO A 127 2.95 7.61 -11.90
CA PRO A 127 2.76 8.34 -10.65
C PRO A 127 1.33 8.88 -10.54
N VAL A 128 0.88 9.14 -9.31
CA VAL A 128 -0.42 9.78 -9.10
C VAL A 128 -0.55 11.12 -9.83
N GLY A 129 -1.79 11.53 -10.08
CA GLY A 129 -2.15 12.83 -10.65
C GLY A 129 -3.35 13.43 -9.94
N VAL A 130 -3.62 14.71 -10.20
CA VAL A 130 -4.73 15.47 -9.58
C VAL A 130 -5.71 16.00 -10.62
N ASP A 131 -6.99 16.11 -10.27
CA ASP A 131 -7.96 16.86 -11.07
C ASP A 131 -7.71 18.35 -10.87
N LEU A 132 -7.05 18.98 -11.86
CA LEU A 132 -6.67 20.39 -11.81
C LEU A 132 -7.87 21.33 -11.64
N SER A 133 -9.06 20.93 -12.11
CA SER A 133 -10.27 21.74 -12.00
C SER A 133 -10.75 21.94 -10.56
N LEU A 134 -10.30 21.09 -9.63
CA LEU A 134 -10.57 21.25 -8.19
C LEU A 134 -9.70 22.36 -7.56
N TYR A 135 -8.65 22.80 -8.25
CA TYR A 135 -7.65 23.74 -7.75
C TYR A 135 -7.62 25.08 -8.53
N ASP A 136 -8.50 25.25 -9.53
CA ASP A 136 -8.61 26.45 -10.39
C ASP A 136 -9.32 27.66 -9.75
N SER A 137 -9.41 27.70 -8.42
CA SER A 137 -10.08 28.83 -7.74
C SER A 137 -9.25 30.12 -7.83
N PRO A 138 -9.92 31.30 -7.84
CA PRO A 138 -9.24 32.59 -7.85
C PRO A 138 -8.34 32.76 -6.59
N PRO A 139 -7.35 33.67 -6.65
CA PRO A 139 -6.47 33.98 -5.52
C PRO A 139 -7.28 34.26 -4.25
N ALA A 140 -6.83 33.70 -3.12
CA ALA A 140 -7.48 33.96 -1.84
C ALA A 140 -7.19 35.38 -1.34
N PRO A 141 -8.14 36.06 -0.67
CA PRO A 141 -7.89 37.37 -0.09
C PRO A 141 -6.94 37.24 1.10
N GLY A 142 -5.69 37.66 0.89
CA GLY A 142 -4.66 37.77 1.92
C GLY A 142 -3.99 36.44 2.32
N GLN A 143 -2.70 36.53 2.62
CA GLN A 143 -1.93 35.44 3.21
C GLN A 143 -2.08 35.48 4.74
N VAL A 144 -2.23 34.31 5.35
CA VAL A 144 -2.29 34.13 6.78
C VAL A 144 -0.93 33.69 7.29
N ALA A 145 -0.43 34.37 8.31
CA ALA A 145 0.78 34.02 9.04
C ALA A 145 0.77 32.56 9.55
N GLY A 146 1.91 31.88 9.38
CA GLY A 146 2.16 30.54 9.91
C GLY A 146 2.04 29.40 8.90
N VAL A 147 1.86 28.20 9.44
CA VAL A 147 1.92 26.94 8.69
C VAL A 147 0.54 26.29 8.62
N GLY A 148 0.15 25.82 7.43
CA GLY A 148 -1.03 25.01 7.21
C GLY A 148 -0.69 23.52 7.14
N PHE A 149 -1.52 22.68 7.74
CA PHE A 149 -1.45 21.24 7.58
C PHE A 149 -2.86 20.64 7.48
N VAL A 150 -3.06 19.77 6.50
CA VAL A 150 -4.29 18.99 6.34
C VAL A 150 -3.97 17.52 6.60
N GLY A 151 -4.75 16.80 7.38
CA GLY A 151 -4.56 15.36 7.56
C GLY A 151 -4.92 14.88 8.95
N VAL A 152 -4.78 13.56 9.14
CA VAL A 152 -5.02 12.93 10.44
C VAL A 152 -3.84 13.21 11.36
N VAL A 153 -4.14 13.84 12.50
CA VAL A 153 -3.21 14.06 13.62
C VAL A 153 -3.65 13.15 14.76
N ASN A 154 -3.03 11.98 14.84
CA ASN A 154 -3.22 11.03 15.91
C ASN A 154 -1.89 10.31 16.12
N GLU A 155 -1.26 10.53 17.27
CA GLU A 155 0.07 10.00 17.57
C GLU A 155 0.12 8.47 17.58
N ALA A 156 -0.94 7.80 18.01
CA ALA A 156 -1.03 6.33 17.97
C ALA A 156 -1.07 5.78 16.53
N VAL A 157 -1.49 6.57 15.54
CA VAL A 157 -1.59 6.14 14.13
C VAL A 157 -0.45 6.72 13.28
N ARG A 158 0.03 7.92 13.61
CA ARG A 158 0.97 8.73 12.82
C ARG A 158 1.99 9.44 13.74
N PRO A 159 2.84 8.70 14.46
CA PRO A 159 3.74 9.27 15.46
C PRO A 159 4.77 10.23 14.85
N LYS A 160 5.38 9.89 13.70
CA LYS A 160 6.32 10.77 12.98
C LYS A 160 5.70 12.12 12.65
N ARG A 161 4.47 12.11 12.14
CA ARG A 161 3.71 13.32 11.86
C ARG A 161 3.46 14.15 13.11
N SER A 162 3.05 13.54 14.21
CA SER A 162 2.86 14.25 15.48
C SER A 162 4.17 14.90 15.95
N ALA A 163 5.30 14.20 15.85
CA ALA A 163 6.61 14.74 16.19
C ALA A 163 6.98 15.96 15.34
N ILE A 164 6.83 15.85 14.01
CA ILE A 164 7.06 16.97 13.08
C ILE A 164 6.15 18.15 13.43
N LEU A 165 4.84 17.94 13.58
CA LEU A 165 3.89 19.02 13.87
C LEU A 165 4.20 19.71 15.22
N ASN A 166 4.61 18.94 16.23
CA ASN A 166 5.05 19.49 17.51
C ASN A 166 6.30 20.36 17.35
N LYS A 167 7.27 19.95 16.51
CA LYS A 167 8.46 20.75 16.22
C LYS A 167 8.10 22.07 15.52
N ILE A 168 7.20 22.01 14.54
CA ILE A 168 6.71 23.20 13.83
C ILE A 168 5.93 24.15 14.75
N ALA A 169 5.06 23.62 15.61
CA ALA A 169 4.21 24.41 16.52
C ALA A 169 5.02 25.22 17.55
N LYS A 170 6.25 24.80 17.87
CA LYS A 170 7.18 25.55 18.73
C LYS A 170 7.77 26.79 18.04
N ARG A 171 7.75 26.84 16.70
CA ARG A 171 8.42 27.88 15.88
C ARG A 171 7.43 28.82 15.19
N ALA A 172 6.23 28.34 14.86
CA ALA A 172 5.24 29.11 14.12
C ALA A 172 3.80 28.71 14.49
N SER A 173 2.84 29.61 14.23
CA SER A 173 1.42 29.28 14.35
C SER A 173 1.04 28.17 13.38
N LEU A 174 0.33 27.15 13.87
CA LEU A 174 -0.02 25.97 13.10
C LEU A 174 -1.54 25.85 12.93
N ARG A 175 -2.00 25.81 11.67
CA ARG A 175 -3.40 25.62 11.31
C ARG A 175 -3.64 24.18 10.86
N LEU A 176 -4.28 23.42 11.74
CA LEU A 176 -4.63 22.03 11.49
C LEU A 176 -6.06 21.90 10.94
N ARG A 177 -6.21 21.08 9.90
CA ARG A 177 -7.51 20.61 9.38
C ARG A 177 -7.44 19.12 9.07
N GLY A 178 -8.58 18.43 9.12
CA GLY A 178 -8.63 16.97 9.02
C GLY A 178 -8.68 16.26 10.38
N GLY A 179 -9.10 15.00 10.39
CA GLY A 179 -9.14 14.17 11.61
C GLY A 179 -10.44 14.22 12.44
N ARG A 180 -11.50 14.93 12.01
CA ARG A 180 -12.80 14.88 12.71
C ARG A 180 -13.66 13.74 12.16
N GLN A 181 -13.81 12.68 12.97
CA GLN A 181 -14.83 11.62 12.81
C GLN A 181 -14.93 10.98 11.41
N GLY A 182 -13.79 10.67 10.78
CA GLY A 182 -13.75 9.90 9.53
C GLY A 182 -14.29 10.63 8.30
N GLN A 183 -14.62 11.92 8.39
CA GLN A 183 -15.03 12.72 7.24
C GLN A 183 -13.80 13.33 6.55
N TRP A 184 -13.77 13.21 5.22
CA TRP A 184 -12.76 13.86 4.40
C TRP A 184 -12.90 15.38 4.52
N PHE A 185 -11.77 16.08 4.64
CA PHE A 185 -11.79 17.54 4.55
C PHE A 185 -12.07 17.92 3.10
N ASP A 186 -13.12 18.73 2.89
CA ASP A 186 -13.57 19.11 1.55
C ASP A 186 -12.41 19.65 0.70
N THR A 187 -12.29 19.15 -0.53
CA THR A 187 -11.16 19.46 -1.42
C THR A 187 -11.07 20.94 -1.74
N ARG A 188 -12.20 21.65 -1.91
CA ARG A 188 -12.19 23.09 -2.20
C ARG A 188 -11.74 23.90 -0.98
N GLN A 189 -12.18 23.49 0.22
CA GLN A 189 -11.72 24.09 1.47
C GLN A 189 -10.22 23.82 1.71
N ALA A 190 -9.74 22.62 1.38
CA ALA A 190 -8.31 22.28 1.40
C ALA A 190 -7.51 23.18 0.46
N ALA A 191 -7.94 23.31 -0.80
CA ALA A 191 -7.29 24.18 -1.78
C ALA A 191 -7.24 25.65 -1.32
N ALA A 192 -8.32 26.14 -0.70
CA ALA A 192 -8.34 27.49 -0.13
C ALA A 192 -7.35 27.66 1.01
N LEU A 193 -7.24 26.68 1.93
CA LEU A 193 -6.25 26.69 3.00
C LEU A 193 -4.83 26.70 2.43
N TYR A 194 -4.55 25.86 1.42
CA TYR A 194 -3.22 25.79 0.81
C TYR A 194 -2.76 27.12 0.23
N ARG A 195 -3.67 27.89 -0.40
CA ARG A 195 -3.39 29.23 -0.92
C ARG A 195 -3.19 30.28 0.17
N GLN A 196 -3.91 30.15 1.28
CA GLN A 196 -3.92 31.16 2.34
C GLN A 196 -2.71 31.08 3.26
N CYS A 197 -2.21 29.87 3.56
CA CYS A 197 -1.09 29.73 4.50
C CYS A 197 0.22 30.28 3.91
N GLN A 198 1.11 30.82 4.77
CA GLN A 198 2.45 31.18 4.34
C GLN A 198 3.19 29.95 3.83
N VAL A 199 3.20 28.89 4.63
CA VAL A 199 3.83 27.61 4.28
C VAL A 199 2.80 26.50 4.48
N VAL A 200 2.78 25.53 3.60
CA VAL A 200 2.00 24.30 3.78
C VAL A 200 2.95 23.15 4.00
N LEU A 201 2.74 22.40 5.07
CA LEU A 201 3.57 21.26 5.43
C LEU A 201 3.04 19.97 4.80
N ASN A 202 3.95 19.14 4.26
CA ASN A 202 3.69 17.75 3.89
C ASN A 202 4.66 16.80 4.59
N GLU A 203 4.14 15.67 5.05
CA GLU A 203 4.90 14.55 5.62
C GLU A 203 4.55 13.29 4.85
N ASN A 204 5.56 12.45 4.60
CA ASN A 204 5.43 11.26 3.79
C ASN A 204 5.14 10.04 4.67
N LEU A 205 4.06 9.31 4.37
CA LEU A 205 3.82 8.01 5.02
C LEU A 205 4.89 6.99 4.64
N PHE A 206 5.32 7.04 3.39
CA PHE A 206 6.36 6.22 2.78
C PHE A 206 7.08 7.08 1.74
N PRO A 207 8.35 6.78 1.39
CA PRO A 207 9.05 7.46 0.30
C PRO A 207 8.27 7.26 -1.01
N GLY A 208 7.87 8.35 -1.67
CA GLY A 208 7.04 8.22 -2.86
C GLY A 208 6.40 9.52 -3.34
N VAL A 209 5.66 9.41 -4.45
CA VAL A 209 4.82 10.50 -4.96
C VAL A 209 3.40 10.27 -4.45
N THR A 210 2.96 11.11 -3.51
CA THR A 210 1.59 11.12 -3.00
C THR A 210 0.81 12.30 -3.57
N THR A 211 -0.52 12.29 -3.45
CA THR A 211 -1.34 13.38 -4.02
C THR A 211 -1.07 14.71 -3.31
N ARG A 212 -0.83 14.71 -2.00
CA ARG A 212 -0.78 15.94 -1.20
C ARG A 212 0.19 17.00 -1.73
N PRO A 213 1.47 16.71 -2.02
CA PRO A 213 2.35 17.67 -2.67
C PRO A 213 1.77 18.28 -3.94
N LEU A 214 1.15 17.46 -4.79
CA LEU A 214 0.53 17.90 -6.05
C LEU A 214 -0.68 18.79 -5.79
N GLU A 215 -1.53 18.45 -4.81
CA GLU A 215 -2.71 19.23 -4.43
C GLU A 215 -2.31 20.64 -3.95
N VAL A 216 -1.28 20.73 -3.10
CA VAL A 216 -0.78 22.00 -2.56
C VAL A 216 -0.22 22.87 -3.68
N MET A 217 0.65 22.31 -4.52
CA MET A 217 1.26 23.04 -5.63
C MET A 217 0.22 23.43 -6.69
N ALA A 218 -0.72 22.54 -7.06
CA ALA A 218 -1.80 22.86 -8.01
C ALA A 218 -2.67 24.03 -7.53
N ALA A 219 -2.92 24.10 -6.22
CA ALA A 219 -3.64 25.19 -5.57
C ALA A 219 -2.85 26.51 -5.58
N GLY A 220 -1.53 26.48 -5.74
CA GLY A 220 -0.63 27.64 -5.62
C GLY A 220 -0.16 27.90 -4.19
N GLY A 221 -0.01 26.86 -3.38
CA GLY A 221 0.57 26.96 -2.04
C GLY A 221 2.11 26.82 -2.04
N SER A 222 2.78 27.51 -1.10
CA SER A 222 4.23 27.33 -0.86
C SER A 222 4.45 26.07 -0.03
N LEU A 223 4.99 25.02 -0.64
CA LEU A 223 5.12 23.70 -0.04
C LEU A 223 6.47 23.49 0.66
N LEU A 224 6.42 23.07 1.93
CA LEU A 224 7.52 22.48 2.68
C LEU A 224 7.23 20.98 2.85
N SER A 225 7.97 20.11 2.17
CA SER A 225 7.70 18.68 2.13
C SER A 225 8.87 17.86 2.65
N GLU A 226 8.58 16.77 3.37
CA GLU A 226 9.60 15.77 3.66
C GLU A 226 10.20 15.25 2.36
N ALA A 227 11.52 15.08 2.33
CA ALA A 227 12.24 14.57 1.18
C ALA A 227 11.79 13.14 0.84
N ALA A 228 11.71 12.83 -0.46
CA ALA A 228 11.47 11.48 -0.97
C ALA A 228 12.41 11.20 -2.14
N PRO A 229 13.70 10.89 -1.86
CA PRO A 229 14.70 10.67 -2.89
C PRO A 229 14.34 9.52 -3.83
N GLY A 230 14.69 9.66 -5.10
CA GLY A 230 14.34 8.71 -6.15
C GLY A 230 12.85 8.64 -6.49
N SER A 231 12.03 9.58 -6.01
CA SER A 231 10.59 9.66 -6.28
C SER A 231 10.16 11.10 -6.60
N MET A 232 10.00 11.95 -5.59
CA MET A 232 9.54 13.33 -5.78
C MET A 232 10.58 14.20 -6.50
N ASP A 233 11.85 13.98 -6.20
CA ASP A 233 13.02 14.65 -6.80
C ASP A 233 13.20 14.34 -8.30
N ARG A 234 12.56 13.29 -8.83
CA ARG A 234 12.52 13.02 -10.28
C ARG A 234 11.68 14.03 -11.05
N PHE A 235 10.74 14.70 -10.38
CA PHE A 235 9.79 15.64 -11.00
C PHE A 235 9.91 17.06 -10.47
N PHE A 236 10.40 17.22 -9.24
CA PHE A 236 10.44 18.50 -8.54
C PHE A 236 11.85 18.79 -8.03
N ARG A 237 12.26 20.06 -8.05
CA ARG A 237 13.60 20.50 -7.66
C ARG A 237 13.50 21.32 -6.37
N ASP A 238 14.39 21.04 -5.41
CA ASP A 238 14.48 21.80 -4.15
C ASP A 238 14.81 23.26 -4.44
N GLY A 239 14.11 24.19 -3.79
CA GLY A 239 14.33 25.63 -3.95
C GLY A 239 13.78 26.24 -5.25
N GLU A 240 13.19 25.43 -6.14
CA GLU A 240 12.54 25.86 -7.39
C GLU A 240 11.03 25.57 -7.35
N HIS A 241 10.62 24.31 -7.20
CA HIS A 241 9.20 23.93 -7.20
C HIS A 241 8.59 23.85 -5.80
N LEU A 242 9.40 23.48 -4.82
CA LEU A 242 9.04 23.29 -3.42
C LEU A 242 10.31 23.32 -2.57
N CYS A 243 10.17 23.29 -1.25
CA CYS A 243 11.29 23.12 -0.35
C CYS A 243 11.25 21.73 0.32
N PHE A 244 12.30 20.93 0.13
CA PHE A 244 12.46 19.67 0.85
C PHE A 244 13.07 19.89 2.23
N PHE A 245 12.67 19.07 3.18
CA PHE A 245 13.32 18.95 4.49
C PHE A 245 13.61 17.49 4.85
N GLY A 246 14.57 17.32 5.75
CA GLY A 246 14.87 16.11 6.50
C GLY A 246 14.92 16.39 8.01
N PRO A 247 15.34 15.39 8.81
CA PRO A 247 15.36 15.50 10.27
C PRO A 247 16.23 16.63 10.81
N ASP A 248 17.33 16.95 10.11
CA ASP A 248 18.33 17.90 10.60
C ASP A 248 18.06 19.35 10.21
N ASP A 249 17.27 19.61 9.17
CA ASP A 249 17.16 20.94 8.55
C ASP A 249 15.74 21.51 8.53
N ILE A 250 14.73 20.77 8.99
CA ILE A 250 13.32 21.21 8.95
C ILE A 250 13.08 22.59 9.57
N GLU A 251 13.74 22.92 10.70
CA GLU A 251 13.58 24.22 11.35
C GLU A 251 14.23 25.34 10.52
N GLN A 252 15.43 25.10 10.00
CA GLN A 252 16.12 26.05 9.13
C GLN A 252 15.32 26.33 7.86
N LYS A 253 14.79 25.28 7.20
CA LYS A 253 13.96 25.40 6.00
C LYS A 253 12.65 26.13 6.30
N LEU A 254 12.04 25.88 7.45
CA LEU A 254 10.85 26.62 7.89
C LEU A 254 11.15 28.11 8.07
N GLU A 255 12.22 28.46 8.80
CA GLU A 255 12.62 29.84 9.07
C GLU A 255 12.92 30.60 7.77
N LEU A 256 13.66 29.96 6.85
CA LEU A 256 13.92 30.50 5.51
C LEU A 256 12.61 30.85 4.79
N LEU A 257 11.66 29.89 4.75
CA LEU A 257 10.41 30.12 4.05
C LEU A 257 9.58 31.20 4.71
N LEU A 258 9.42 31.21 6.03
CA LEU A 258 8.63 32.23 6.74
C LEU A 258 9.22 33.64 6.57
N GLY A 259 10.55 33.76 6.56
CA GLY A 259 11.26 35.02 6.37
C GLY A 259 11.31 35.54 4.92
N SER A 260 10.96 34.73 3.92
CA SER A 260 11.20 35.05 2.51
C SER A 260 9.94 35.04 1.64
N PRO A 261 9.09 36.10 1.67
CA PRO A 261 7.86 36.18 0.86
C PRO A 261 8.07 35.95 -0.65
N ASP A 262 9.16 36.49 -1.20
CA ASP A 262 9.46 36.35 -2.64
C ASP A 262 9.90 34.93 -3.02
N LEU A 263 10.62 34.24 -2.13
CA LEU A 263 10.92 32.82 -2.33
C LEU A 263 9.62 32.00 -2.33
N ARG A 264 8.74 32.21 -1.34
CA ARG A 264 7.45 31.50 -1.28
C ARG A 264 6.60 31.72 -2.53
N ARG A 265 6.55 32.95 -3.04
CA ARG A 265 5.83 33.28 -4.28
C ARG A 265 6.40 32.53 -5.48
N ARG A 266 7.73 32.56 -5.67
CA ARG A 266 8.40 31.83 -6.75
C ARG A 266 8.17 30.33 -6.68
N LEU A 267 8.31 29.72 -5.50
CA LEU A 267 8.05 28.30 -5.29
C LEU A 267 6.60 27.94 -5.64
N ALA A 268 5.63 28.72 -5.16
CA ALA A 268 4.22 28.47 -5.41
C ALA A 268 3.86 28.60 -6.90
N GLU A 269 4.42 29.58 -7.62
CA GLU A 269 4.21 29.78 -9.05
C GLU A 269 4.85 28.63 -9.86
N GLN A 270 6.15 28.38 -9.66
CA GLN A 270 6.90 27.37 -10.40
C GLN A 270 6.39 25.95 -10.12
N GLY A 271 6.10 25.63 -8.84
CA GLY A 271 5.50 24.35 -8.47
C GLY A 271 4.11 24.15 -9.08
N ARG A 272 3.29 25.20 -9.13
CA ARG A 272 1.98 25.15 -9.77
C ARG A 272 2.07 24.89 -11.27
N ASP A 273 2.97 25.58 -11.96
CA ASP A 273 3.20 25.39 -13.40
C ASP A 273 3.68 23.97 -13.69
N GLN A 274 4.63 23.46 -12.90
CA GLN A 274 5.14 22.11 -13.04
C GLN A 274 4.04 21.05 -12.87
N VAL A 275 3.16 21.21 -11.87
CA VAL A 275 2.03 20.29 -11.65
C VAL A 275 1.00 20.39 -12.78
N ARG A 276 0.65 21.61 -13.23
CA ARG A 276 -0.32 21.81 -14.32
C ARG A 276 0.14 21.19 -15.63
N GLN A 277 1.43 21.28 -15.94
CA GLN A 277 1.99 20.76 -17.18
C GLN A 277 2.15 19.23 -17.16
N HIS A 278 2.47 18.64 -16.01
CA HIS A 278 2.97 17.24 -15.97
C HIS A 278 2.20 16.28 -15.05
N HIS A 279 1.35 16.77 -14.15
CA HIS A 279 0.76 15.97 -13.06
C HIS A 279 -0.78 16.04 -12.96
N GLY A 280 -1.46 16.52 -14.01
CA GLY A 280 -2.91 16.41 -14.13
C GLY A 280 -3.38 14.99 -14.47
N LEU A 281 -4.59 14.60 -14.04
CA LEU A 281 -5.19 13.31 -14.40
C LEU A 281 -5.35 13.10 -15.92
N GLU A 282 -5.54 14.17 -16.69
CA GLU A 282 -5.55 14.11 -18.16
C GLU A 282 -4.22 13.59 -18.73
N ARG A 283 -3.08 14.00 -18.15
CA ARG A 283 -1.78 13.49 -18.57
C ARG A 283 -1.63 12.00 -18.24
N ARG A 284 -2.09 11.59 -17.06
CA ARG A 284 -2.10 10.18 -16.67
C ARG A 284 -3.00 9.33 -17.56
N ALA A 285 -4.16 9.87 -17.96
CA ALA A 285 -5.05 9.22 -18.91
C ALA A 285 -4.39 9.04 -20.29
N GLN A 286 -3.64 10.05 -20.78
CA GLN A 286 -2.86 9.93 -22.01
C GLN A 286 -1.80 8.81 -21.92
N ASP A 287 -1.10 8.71 -20.79
CA ASP A 287 -0.11 7.65 -20.57
C ASP A 287 -0.78 6.26 -20.51
N ILE A 288 -1.95 6.13 -19.89
CA ILE A 288 -2.75 4.88 -19.89
C ILE A 288 -3.17 4.52 -21.32
N VAL A 289 -3.70 5.48 -22.09
CA VAL A 289 -4.13 5.28 -23.49
C VAL A 289 -2.96 4.80 -24.35
N ARG A 290 -1.78 5.43 -24.23
CA ARG A 290 -0.59 5.00 -24.96
C ARG A 290 -0.23 3.53 -24.65
N ASN A 291 -0.30 3.12 -23.39
CA ASN A 291 -0.04 1.72 -23.02
C ASN A 291 -1.10 0.77 -23.58
N ILE A 292 -2.38 1.17 -23.62
CA ILE A 292 -3.44 0.40 -24.26
C ILE A 292 -3.15 0.22 -25.75
N GLU A 293 -2.83 1.30 -26.48
CA GLU A 293 -2.56 1.27 -27.91
C GLU A 293 -1.37 0.35 -28.25
N LEU A 294 -0.27 0.47 -27.49
CA LEU A 294 0.89 -0.42 -27.63
C LEU A 294 0.53 -1.89 -27.41
N MET A 295 -0.39 -2.18 -26.49
CA MET A 295 -0.83 -3.53 -26.19
C MET A 295 -1.87 -4.07 -27.20
N MET A 296 -2.71 -3.21 -27.76
CA MET A 296 -3.66 -3.57 -28.82
C MET A 296 -2.95 -4.02 -30.10
N ALA A 297 -1.73 -3.52 -30.35
CA ALA A 297 -0.90 -3.95 -31.48
C ALA A 297 -0.40 -5.40 -31.36
N LYS A 298 -0.47 -6.01 -30.18
CA LYS A 298 -0.04 -7.40 -29.94
C LYS A 298 -1.21 -8.38 -30.08
N ALA A 299 -0.92 -9.58 -30.58
CA ALA A 299 -1.90 -10.66 -30.60
C ALA A 299 -2.27 -11.06 -29.16
N ILE A 300 -3.50 -11.54 -28.94
CA ILE A 300 -4.02 -11.88 -27.59
C ILE A 300 -3.12 -12.87 -26.83
N GLY A 301 -2.47 -13.79 -27.55
CA GLY A 301 -1.53 -14.78 -26.99
C GLY A 301 -0.15 -14.22 -26.64
N GLU A 302 0.23 -13.06 -27.17
CA GLU A 302 1.51 -12.39 -26.92
C GLU A 302 1.45 -11.40 -25.75
N ARG A 303 0.24 -11.11 -25.26
CA ARG A 303 0.05 -10.19 -24.14
C ARG A 303 0.47 -10.85 -22.82
N PRO A 304 1.15 -10.11 -21.93
CA PRO A 304 1.91 -10.70 -20.80
C PRO A 304 1.05 -11.12 -19.60
N ARG A 305 -0.29 -11.01 -19.69
CA ARG A 305 -1.19 -11.41 -18.59
C ARG A 305 -1.14 -12.92 -18.36
N ALA A 306 -1.21 -13.33 -17.10
CA ALA A 306 -1.33 -14.74 -16.75
C ALA A 306 -2.64 -15.37 -17.27
N ARG A 307 -2.61 -16.67 -17.57
CA ARG A 307 -3.76 -17.48 -18.03
C ARG A 307 -3.77 -18.85 -17.36
N GLY A 308 -4.88 -19.59 -17.46
CA GLY A 308 -5.00 -20.96 -16.93
C GLY A 308 -4.72 -21.05 -15.42
N GLY A 309 -4.08 -22.13 -14.98
CA GLY A 309 -3.73 -22.35 -13.58
C GLY A 309 -2.90 -21.23 -12.94
N GLU A 310 -2.03 -20.55 -13.70
CA GLU A 310 -1.29 -19.41 -13.15
C GLU A 310 -2.20 -18.23 -12.81
N ALA A 311 -3.18 -17.93 -13.68
CA ALA A 311 -4.17 -16.89 -13.41
C ALA A 311 -5.05 -17.26 -12.20
N LEU A 312 -5.46 -18.52 -12.09
CA LEU A 312 -6.19 -19.01 -10.91
C LEU A 312 -5.37 -18.82 -9.62
N ARG A 313 -4.07 -19.15 -9.65
CA ARG A 313 -3.17 -18.97 -8.51
C ARG A 313 -3.07 -17.50 -8.10
N LEU A 314 -2.77 -16.62 -9.06
CA LEU A 314 -2.57 -15.19 -8.80
C LEU A 314 -3.84 -14.48 -8.33
N GLU A 315 -4.97 -14.82 -8.93
CA GLU A 315 -6.28 -14.31 -8.51
C GLU A 315 -6.63 -14.80 -7.10
N GLY A 316 -6.36 -16.07 -6.81
CA GLY A 316 -6.57 -16.63 -5.47
C GLY A 316 -5.67 -15.99 -4.40
N GLU A 317 -4.39 -15.75 -4.71
CA GLU A 317 -3.46 -15.03 -3.81
C GLU A 317 -3.94 -13.60 -3.53
N ALA A 318 -4.34 -12.87 -4.57
CA ALA A 318 -4.86 -11.51 -4.43
C ALA A 318 -6.11 -11.48 -3.55
N LEU A 319 -7.06 -12.40 -3.78
CA LEU A 319 -8.29 -12.50 -3.00
C LEU A 319 -8.04 -12.95 -1.56
N LEU A 320 -7.07 -13.84 -1.32
CA LEU A 320 -6.67 -14.25 0.02
C LEU A 320 -6.22 -13.03 0.83
N TRP A 321 -5.24 -12.29 0.33
CA TRP A 321 -4.66 -11.18 1.08
C TRP A 321 -5.61 -9.99 1.19
N ALA A 322 -6.39 -9.69 0.14
CA ALA A 322 -7.44 -8.68 0.23
C ALA A 322 -8.57 -9.08 1.20
N GLY A 323 -8.92 -10.37 1.24
CA GLY A 323 -9.95 -10.92 2.12
C GLY A 323 -9.57 -10.87 3.59
N LEU A 324 -8.32 -11.22 3.92
CA LEU A 324 -7.78 -11.13 5.28
C LEU A 324 -7.62 -9.68 5.75
N ARG A 325 -7.23 -8.77 4.86
CA ARG A 325 -6.99 -7.36 5.22
C ARG A 325 -8.27 -6.56 5.42
N TRP A 326 -9.31 -6.85 4.64
CA TRP A 326 -10.60 -6.15 4.73
C TRP A 326 -11.77 -7.10 4.97
N PRO A 327 -11.85 -7.73 6.17
CA PRO A 327 -12.89 -8.71 6.48
C PRO A 327 -14.31 -8.13 6.34
N ALA A 328 -14.50 -6.86 6.71
CA ALA A 328 -15.79 -6.16 6.66
C ALA A 328 -16.23 -5.76 5.23
N GLN A 329 -15.34 -5.77 4.24
CA GLN A 329 -15.63 -5.35 2.86
C GLN A 329 -15.68 -6.57 1.92
N GLY A 330 -16.54 -7.54 2.23
CA GLY A 330 -16.67 -8.78 1.45
C GLY A 330 -15.56 -9.80 1.69
N GLY A 331 -14.77 -9.66 2.76
CA GLY A 331 -13.58 -10.49 2.98
C GLY A 331 -13.87 -11.98 3.04
N ARG A 332 -14.95 -12.42 3.70
CA ARG A 332 -15.34 -13.84 3.73
C ARG A 332 -15.60 -14.40 2.32
N GLN A 333 -16.27 -13.65 1.46
CA GLN A 333 -16.53 -14.08 0.08
C GLN A 333 -15.23 -14.17 -0.73
N ARG A 334 -14.32 -13.21 -0.54
CA ARG A 334 -12.97 -13.25 -1.15
C ARG A 334 -12.19 -14.49 -0.70
N LEU A 335 -12.21 -14.82 0.59
CA LEU A 335 -11.54 -16.01 1.12
C LEU A 335 -12.10 -17.32 0.56
N LEU A 336 -13.42 -17.44 0.46
CA LEU A 336 -14.07 -18.61 -0.16
C LEU A 336 -13.66 -18.78 -1.63
N ARG A 337 -13.66 -17.67 -2.38
CA ARG A 337 -13.20 -17.66 -3.78
C ARG A 337 -11.71 -17.99 -3.87
N ALA A 338 -10.88 -17.42 -2.99
CA ALA A 338 -9.45 -17.68 -2.92
C ALA A 338 -9.16 -19.17 -2.73
N ALA A 339 -9.81 -19.82 -1.75
CA ALA A 339 -9.64 -21.25 -1.50
C ALA A 339 -9.95 -22.08 -2.76
N GLY A 340 -11.10 -21.85 -3.39
CA GLY A 340 -11.47 -22.57 -4.62
C GLY A 340 -10.49 -22.35 -5.78
N ARG A 341 -10.04 -21.11 -6.00
CA ARG A 341 -9.08 -20.77 -7.06
C ARG A 341 -7.71 -21.40 -6.82
N LEU A 342 -7.21 -21.37 -5.59
CA LEU A 342 -5.91 -21.92 -5.22
C LEU A 342 -5.90 -23.46 -5.22
N GLN A 343 -6.98 -24.10 -4.82
CA GLN A 343 -7.14 -25.56 -4.93
C GLN A 343 -7.21 -26.01 -6.40
N ALA A 344 -7.92 -25.26 -7.25
CA ALA A 344 -7.94 -25.52 -8.68
C ALA A 344 -6.55 -25.32 -9.32
N ALA A 345 -5.85 -24.23 -8.98
CA ALA A 345 -4.50 -23.97 -9.47
C ALA A 345 -3.50 -25.08 -9.08
N ALA A 346 -3.59 -25.60 -7.85
CA ALA A 346 -2.77 -26.71 -7.38
C ALA A 346 -3.04 -28.02 -8.13
N SER A 347 -4.26 -28.18 -8.66
CA SER A 347 -4.68 -29.35 -9.43
C SER A 347 -4.30 -29.23 -10.92
N ASP A 348 -4.27 -28.01 -11.46
CA ASP A 348 -3.94 -27.68 -12.85
C ASP A 348 -2.41 -27.63 -13.12
N GLY A 349 -1.58 -27.95 -12.12
CA GLY A 349 -0.12 -28.01 -12.27
C GLY A 349 0.60 -26.66 -12.30
N ALA A 350 -0.08 -25.54 -12.01
CA ALA A 350 0.58 -24.25 -11.82
C ALA A 350 1.34 -24.23 -10.48
N ASP A 351 2.55 -23.63 -10.45
CA ASP A 351 3.48 -23.52 -9.30
C ASP A 351 2.94 -24.18 -8.02
N SER A 352 3.12 -25.50 -7.93
CA SER A 352 2.43 -26.37 -6.98
C SER A 352 2.70 -25.95 -5.55
N LEU A 353 3.92 -25.47 -5.28
CA LEU A 353 4.35 -24.96 -3.99
C LEU A 353 3.56 -23.71 -3.62
N ARG A 354 3.55 -22.66 -4.47
CA ARG A 354 2.81 -21.42 -4.17
C ARG A 354 1.30 -21.64 -4.09
N ALA A 355 0.75 -22.48 -4.97
CA ALA A 355 -0.66 -22.83 -4.94
C ALA A 355 -1.02 -23.56 -3.63
N ALA A 356 -0.20 -24.53 -3.18
CA ALA A 356 -0.38 -25.23 -1.92
C ALA A 356 -0.28 -24.29 -0.70
N ARG A 357 0.71 -23.39 -0.67
CA ARG A 357 0.85 -22.35 0.38
C ARG A 357 -0.43 -21.51 0.49
N GLY A 358 -0.88 -20.97 -0.65
CA GLY A 358 -2.07 -20.14 -0.69
C GLY A 358 -3.33 -20.91 -0.28
N ALA A 359 -3.54 -22.11 -0.85
CA ALA A 359 -4.71 -22.93 -0.55
C ALA A 359 -4.79 -23.26 0.95
N GLY A 360 -3.67 -23.68 1.55
CA GLY A 360 -3.58 -23.96 2.98
C GLY A 360 -3.97 -22.76 3.83
N ARG A 361 -3.41 -21.57 3.53
CA ARG A 361 -3.73 -20.32 4.24
C ARG A 361 -5.19 -19.87 4.06
N ALA A 362 -5.73 -20.00 2.85
CA ALA A 362 -7.13 -19.65 2.58
C ALA A 362 -8.12 -20.57 3.29
N LEU A 363 -7.85 -21.88 3.30
CA LEU A 363 -8.64 -22.89 4.01
C LEU A 363 -8.58 -22.69 5.53
N LEU A 364 -7.40 -22.38 6.06
CA LEU A 364 -7.21 -22.03 7.47
C LEU A 364 -8.07 -20.82 7.85
N ALA A 365 -8.02 -19.76 7.04
CA ALA A 365 -8.78 -18.53 7.27
C ALA A 365 -10.31 -18.69 7.26
N ILE A 366 -10.83 -19.78 6.67
CA ILE A 366 -12.26 -20.11 6.66
C ILE A 366 -12.61 -21.28 7.59
N GLY A 367 -11.69 -21.71 8.45
CA GLY A 367 -11.92 -22.73 9.49
C GLY A 367 -11.87 -24.18 9.01
N LYS A 368 -11.32 -24.44 7.82
CA LYS A 368 -11.17 -25.81 7.28
C LYS A 368 -9.80 -26.40 7.63
N HIS A 369 -9.57 -26.69 8.91
CA HIS A 369 -8.24 -27.02 9.44
C HIS A 369 -7.62 -28.28 8.83
N ASP A 370 -8.35 -29.39 8.70
CA ASP A 370 -7.78 -30.64 8.16
C ASP A 370 -7.34 -30.52 6.70
N GLU A 371 -8.19 -29.89 5.87
CA GLU A 371 -7.85 -29.59 4.47
C GLU A 371 -6.66 -28.64 4.40
N ALA A 372 -6.63 -27.60 5.26
CA ALA A 372 -5.54 -26.65 5.34
C ALA A 372 -4.20 -27.33 5.67
N LEU A 373 -4.18 -28.21 6.68
CA LEU A 373 -2.98 -28.95 7.09
C LEU A 373 -2.45 -29.85 5.99
N SER A 374 -3.32 -30.48 5.19
CA SER A 374 -2.90 -31.27 4.04
C SER A 374 -2.20 -30.44 2.97
N HIS A 375 -2.71 -29.23 2.68
CA HIS A 375 -2.08 -28.34 1.70
C HIS A 375 -0.80 -27.70 2.23
N LEU A 376 -0.78 -27.26 3.50
CA LEU A 376 0.42 -26.73 4.14
C LEU A 376 1.52 -27.79 4.26
N ARG A 377 1.16 -29.06 4.49
CA ARG A 377 2.15 -30.15 4.53
C ARG A 377 2.81 -30.34 3.17
N ARG A 378 2.00 -30.36 2.09
CA ARG A 378 2.51 -30.40 0.72
C ARG A 378 3.43 -29.22 0.40
N ALA A 379 3.09 -28.03 0.89
CA ALA A 379 3.94 -26.85 0.76
C ALA A 379 5.27 -27.02 1.52
N TRP A 380 5.25 -27.60 2.72
CA TRP A 380 6.48 -27.89 3.46
C TRP A 380 7.34 -28.94 2.77
N ASP A 381 6.76 -30.05 2.33
CA ASP A 381 7.49 -31.13 1.67
C ASP A 381 8.22 -30.66 0.39
N GLN A 382 7.72 -29.61 -0.29
CA GLN A 382 8.30 -29.01 -1.49
C GLN A 382 9.09 -27.71 -1.23
N GLY A 383 8.92 -27.14 -0.05
CA GLY A 383 9.33 -25.78 0.28
C GLY A 383 10.55 -25.77 1.20
N GLY A 384 10.52 -24.86 2.17
CA GLY A 384 11.64 -24.68 3.10
C GLY A 384 11.19 -24.50 4.55
N PRO A 385 12.10 -24.06 5.43
CA PRO A 385 11.82 -23.89 6.85
C PRO A 385 10.61 -23.00 7.14
N ALA A 386 10.42 -21.93 6.36
CA ALA A 386 9.25 -21.05 6.49
C ALA A 386 7.91 -21.81 6.37
N ASP A 387 7.82 -22.77 5.45
CA ASP A 387 6.60 -23.56 5.24
C ASP A 387 6.35 -24.53 6.37
N GLY A 388 7.41 -25.14 6.88
CA GLY A 388 7.33 -26.01 8.06
C GLY A 388 6.88 -25.26 9.30
N LEU A 389 7.35 -24.03 9.49
CA LEU A 389 6.91 -23.17 10.60
C LEU A 389 5.42 -22.84 10.50
N VAL A 390 4.94 -22.47 9.31
CA VAL A 390 3.51 -22.21 9.06
C VAL A 390 2.68 -23.47 9.33
N TRP A 391 3.13 -24.63 8.86
CA TRP A 391 2.45 -25.90 9.12
C TRP A 391 2.39 -26.23 10.62
N ALA A 392 3.51 -26.08 11.33
CA ALA A 392 3.59 -26.41 12.75
C ALA A 392 2.68 -25.52 13.60
N LEU A 393 2.63 -24.22 13.30
CA LEU A 393 1.71 -23.28 13.93
C LEU A 393 0.24 -23.63 13.62
N ALA A 394 -0.06 -24.03 12.38
CA ALA A 394 -1.43 -24.41 12.00
C ALA A 394 -1.85 -25.71 12.71
N ALA A 395 -0.93 -26.67 12.84
CA ALA A 395 -1.15 -27.91 13.58
C ALA A 395 -1.39 -27.63 15.06
N TRP A 396 -0.64 -26.69 15.65
CA TRP A 396 -0.85 -26.25 17.03
C TRP A 396 -2.24 -25.65 17.23
N GLU A 397 -2.66 -24.70 16.39
CA GLU A 397 -3.99 -24.08 16.48
C GLU A 397 -5.14 -25.07 16.21
N ALA A 398 -4.88 -26.11 15.43
CA ALA A 398 -5.83 -27.21 15.20
C ALA A 398 -5.87 -28.25 16.34
N GLY A 399 -5.11 -28.05 17.43
CA GLY A 399 -5.07 -28.98 18.57
C GLY A 399 -4.16 -30.20 18.38
N GLN A 400 -3.35 -30.25 17.32
CA GLN A 400 -2.39 -31.32 17.03
C GLN A 400 -1.02 -31.05 17.69
N GLY A 401 -1.02 -30.75 18.99
CA GLY A 401 0.15 -30.24 19.71
C GLY A 401 1.39 -31.15 19.66
N GLN A 402 1.22 -32.48 19.68
CA GLN A 402 2.34 -33.41 19.54
C GLN A 402 3.00 -33.32 18.16
N ALA A 403 2.21 -33.27 17.10
CA ALA A 403 2.72 -33.16 15.74
C ALA A 403 3.37 -31.79 15.50
N ALA A 404 2.79 -30.71 16.04
CA ALA A 404 3.36 -29.38 16.02
C ALA A 404 4.74 -29.33 16.71
N ARG A 405 4.87 -29.90 17.92
CA ARG A 405 6.16 -29.97 18.64
C ARG A 405 7.22 -30.74 17.86
N GLN A 406 6.87 -31.88 17.28
CA GLN A 406 7.79 -32.66 16.45
C GLN A 406 8.26 -31.87 15.23
N ALA A 407 7.34 -31.15 14.58
CA ALA A 407 7.69 -30.30 13.45
C ALA A 407 8.61 -29.14 13.85
N LEU A 408 8.29 -28.41 14.93
CA LEU A 408 9.15 -27.33 15.44
C LEU A 408 10.55 -27.84 15.77
N ALA A 409 10.68 -28.97 16.46
CA ALA A 409 11.97 -29.57 16.79
C ALA A 409 12.78 -29.96 15.54
N SER A 410 12.11 -30.38 14.45
CA SER A 410 12.79 -30.71 13.18
C SER A 410 13.33 -29.49 12.42
N LEU A 411 12.81 -28.30 12.73
CA LEU A 411 13.16 -27.04 12.06
C LEU A 411 14.25 -26.25 12.82
N GLY A 412 14.84 -26.84 13.86
CA GLY A 412 15.95 -26.31 14.65
C GLY A 412 15.57 -26.03 16.11
N GLU A 413 16.46 -25.34 16.83
CA GLU A 413 16.31 -25.07 18.27
C GLU A 413 15.22 -24.02 18.58
N ILE A 414 13.95 -24.40 18.45
CA ILE A 414 12.83 -23.68 19.07
C ILE A 414 12.42 -24.55 20.25
N SER A 415 12.94 -24.22 21.43
CA SER A 415 12.74 -25.01 22.65
C SER A 415 11.46 -24.64 23.41
N ALA A 416 10.98 -23.42 23.21
CA ALA A 416 9.79 -22.88 23.85
C ALA A 416 8.51 -23.22 23.07
N GLU A 417 7.36 -23.20 23.75
CA GLU A 417 6.05 -23.49 23.14
C GLU A 417 5.32 -22.22 22.67
N PRO A 418 4.43 -22.33 21.66
CA PRO A 418 3.58 -21.22 21.26
C PRO A 418 2.80 -20.62 22.44
N GLY A 419 2.87 -19.29 22.58
CA GLY A 419 2.32 -18.56 23.73
C GLY A 419 3.36 -18.16 24.78
N GLN A 420 4.61 -18.64 24.69
CA GLN A 420 5.73 -18.19 25.52
C GLN A 420 6.51 -17.05 24.85
N ALA A 421 7.02 -16.09 25.62
CA ALA A 421 7.74 -14.93 25.08
C ALA A 421 9.00 -15.33 24.30
N SER A 422 9.77 -16.29 24.80
CA SER A 422 10.94 -16.86 24.15
C SER A 422 10.62 -17.51 22.80
N PHE A 423 9.52 -18.27 22.71
CA PHE A 423 9.05 -18.84 21.43
C PHE A 423 8.80 -17.73 20.40
N HIS A 424 8.08 -16.68 20.80
CA HIS A 424 7.75 -15.59 19.91
C HIS A 424 9.00 -14.77 19.50
N LEU A 425 9.99 -14.64 20.37
CA LEU A 425 11.27 -14.02 20.03
C LEU A 425 12.02 -14.83 18.96
N ASP A 426 12.17 -16.15 19.16
CA ASP A 426 12.90 -17.03 18.24
C ASP A 426 12.19 -17.12 16.88
N MET A 427 10.87 -17.25 16.90
CA MET A 427 10.05 -17.21 15.68
C MET A 427 10.19 -15.88 14.94
N GLY A 428 10.14 -14.77 15.68
CA GLY A 428 10.29 -13.43 15.12
C GLY A 428 11.60 -13.27 14.37
N ARG A 429 12.72 -13.64 15.01
CA ARG A 429 14.06 -13.57 14.41
C ARG A 429 14.18 -14.43 13.15
N ARG A 430 13.75 -15.69 13.22
CA ARG A 430 13.83 -16.62 12.08
C ARG A 430 13.01 -16.14 10.90
N LEU A 431 11.80 -15.63 11.14
CA LEU A 431 10.96 -15.09 10.05
C LEU A 431 11.59 -13.84 9.43
N VAL A 432 12.20 -12.96 10.22
CA VAL A 432 12.95 -11.80 9.71
C VAL A 432 14.14 -12.23 8.85
N GLU A 433 14.93 -13.22 9.30
CA GLU A 433 16.06 -13.78 8.53
C GLU A 433 15.62 -14.40 7.20
N LEU A 434 14.41 -14.96 7.16
CA LEU A 434 13.80 -15.53 5.96
C LEU A 434 13.12 -14.47 5.05
N GLY A 435 13.20 -13.18 5.40
CA GLY A 435 12.57 -12.08 4.67
C GLY A 435 11.05 -11.99 4.83
N LEU A 436 10.49 -12.68 5.83
CA LEU A 436 9.08 -12.65 6.23
C LEU A 436 8.92 -11.75 7.46
N ASP A 437 9.32 -10.50 7.33
CA ASP A 437 9.55 -9.62 8.47
C ASP A 437 8.35 -8.74 8.84
N LEU A 438 7.89 -7.86 7.95
CA LEU A 438 6.68 -7.07 8.13
C LEU A 438 6.03 -6.69 6.80
N ALA A 439 4.71 -6.58 6.81
CA ALA A 439 3.92 -6.14 5.65
C ALA A 439 3.37 -4.72 5.88
N PRO A 440 3.95 -3.67 5.26
CA PRO A 440 3.47 -2.31 5.42
C PRO A 440 1.98 -2.18 5.07
N GLY A 441 1.24 -1.47 5.91
CA GLY A 441 -0.20 -1.25 5.72
C GLY A 441 -1.10 -2.44 6.04
N PHE A 442 -0.56 -3.58 6.50
CA PHE A 442 -1.35 -4.75 6.87
C PHE A 442 -0.92 -5.34 8.21
N ASN A 443 -1.58 -4.88 9.29
CA ASN A 443 -1.41 -5.46 10.62
C ASN A 443 -2.07 -6.85 10.69
N ARG A 444 -1.29 -7.90 10.98
CA ARG A 444 -1.80 -9.28 11.05
C ARG A 444 -2.04 -9.80 12.47
N GLN A 445 -1.89 -8.97 13.50
CA GLN A 445 -2.13 -9.38 14.90
C GLN A 445 -3.54 -9.93 15.15
N GLY A 446 -4.53 -9.51 14.36
CA GLY A 446 -5.90 -10.02 14.43
C GLY A 446 -6.11 -11.37 13.73
N LEU A 447 -5.08 -11.94 13.10
CA LEU A 447 -5.11 -13.24 12.42
C LEU A 447 -4.50 -14.33 13.33
N GLY A 448 -4.63 -15.60 12.94
CA GLY A 448 -3.92 -16.71 13.60
C GLY A 448 -2.41 -16.68 13.35
N MET A 449 -1.64 -17.28 14.25
CA MET A 449 -0.16 -17.34 14.19
C MET A 449 0.40 -17.87 12.85
N PRO A 450 -0.23 -18.83 12.14
CA PRO A 450 0.26 -19.29 10.83
C PRO A 450 0.26 -18.22 9.73
N LEU A 451 -0.42 -17.09 9.97
CA LEU A 451 -0.51 -15.95 9.05
C LEU A 451 0.37 -14.76 9.49
N TRP A 452 1.00 -14.85 10.66
CA TRP A 452 1.89 -13.83 11.20
C TRP A 452 3.24 -13.80 10.48
N GLU A 453 3.87 -12.64 10.51
CA GLU A 453 5.26 -12.42 10.10
C GLU A 453 6.11 -12.12 11.35
N GLY A 454 7.40 -11.84 11.14
CA GLY A 454 8.34 -11.58 12.22
C GLY A 454 7.87 -10.48 13.17
N PHE A 455 7.26 -9.41 12.63
CA PHE A 455 6.74 -8.29 13.39
C PHE A 455 5.68 -8.71 14.43
N GLU A 456 4.66 -9.47 14.04
CA GLU A 456 3.61 -9.88 14.99
C GLU A 456 4.17 -10.78 16.09
N HIS A 457 5.11 -11.67 15.76
CA HIS A 457 5.79 -12.50 16.74
C HIS A 457 6.63 -11.66 17.71
N LEU A 458 7.48 -10.75 17.22
CA LEU A 458 8.29 -9.88 18.08
C LEU A 458 7.42 -8.99 18.99
N LEU A 459 6.35 -8.43 18.45
CA LEU A 459 5.40 -7.63 19.22
C LEU A 459 4.63 -8.48 20.25
N LYS A 460 4.33 -9.74 19.94
CA LYS A 460 3.75 -10.66 20.93
C LYS A 460 4.73 -10.98 22.05
N ALA A 461 6.02 -11.19 21.74
CA ALA A 461 7.06 -11.44 22.74
C ALA A 461 7.17 -10.28 23.75
N THR A 462 7.23 -9.03 23.28
CA THR A 462 7.29 -7.85 24.17
C THR A 462 6.04 -7.68 25.03
N SER A 463 4.87 -8.10 24.53
CA SER A 463 3.62 -8.07 25.30
C SER A 463 3.54 -9.15 26.39
N LEU A 464 4.09 -10.33 26.13
CA LEU A 464 4.08 -11.46 27.06
C LEU A 464 5.09 -11.29 28.17
N GLU A 465 6.28 -10.77 27.85
CA GLU A 465 7.34 -10.53 28.82
C GLU A 465 7.97 -9.14 28.58
N PRO A 466 7.39 -8.07 29.16
CA PRO A 466 7.90 -6.72 28.99
C PRO A 466 9.33 -6.49 29.51
N SER A 467 9.86 -7.39 30.34
CA SER A 467 11.24 -7.40 30.84
C SER A 467 12.25 -8.05 29.89
N LEU A 468 11.80 -8.70 28.81
CA LEU A 468 12.66 -9.39 27.86
C LEU A 468 13.35 -8.40 26.91
N ALA A 469 14.48 -7.84 27.35
CA ALA A 469 15.24 -6.84 26.59
C ALA A 469 15.53 -7.22 25.12
N PRO A 470 15.92 -8.47 24.79
CA PRO A 470 16.21 -8.85 23.41
C PRO A 470 15.00 -8.78 22.48
N ALA A 471 13.77 -8.94 22.98
CA ALA A 471 12.56 -8.81 22.17
C ALA A 471 12.30 -7.36 21.76
N TRP A 472 12.51 -6.42 22.69
CA TRP A 472 12.42 -4.99 22.41
C TRP A 472 13.49 -4.52 21.42
N GLU A 473 14.73 -5.01 21.57
CA GLU A 473 15.80 -4.70 20.63
C GLU A 473 15.48 -5.21 19.22
N CYS A 474 15.14 -6.49 19.06
CA CYS A 474 14.83 -7.05 17.74
C CYS A 474 13.63 -6.35 17.08
N LEU A 475 12.60 -6.01 17.85
CA LEU A 475 11.46 -5.24 17.33
C LEU A 475 11.90 -3.83 16.91
N GLY A 476 12.73 -3.18 17.72
CA GLY A 476 13.28 -1.85 17.42
C GLY A 476 14.14 -1.84 16.16
N ASP A 477 15.04 -2.81 16.00
CA ASP A 477 15.90 -2.97 14.83
C ASP A 477 15.08 -3.19 13.56
N LEU A 478 14.07 -4.07 13.61
CA LEU A 478 13.15 -4.32 12.50
C LEU A 478 12.42 -3.04 12.08
N LEU A 479 11.85 -2.31 13.06
CA LEU A 479 11.11 -1.07 12.80
C LEU A 479 12.02 0.01 12.22
N LEU A 480 13.25 0.15 12.73
CA LEU A 480 14.22 1.12 12.21
C LEU A 480 14.63 0.79 10.77
N ALA A 481 14.96 -0.47 10.49
CA ALA A 481 15.29 -0.95 9.14
C ALA A 481 14.16 -0.73 8.11
N ARG A 482 12.92 -0.61 8.58
CA ARG A 482 11.72 -0.39 7.76
C ARG A 482 11.20 1.05 7.83
N GLY A 483 11.99 1.99 8.35
CA GLY A 483 11.69 3.42 8.36
C GLY A 483 10.62 3.87 9.36
N ALA A 484 10.25 3.02 10.33
CA ALA A 484 9.30 3.33 11.40
C ALA A 484 10.03 3.89 12.64
N ALA A 485 10.82 4.93 12.45
CA ALA A 485 11.79 5.45 13.42
C ALA A 485 11.18 5.83 14.78
N ASN A 486 9.99 6.43 14.84
CA ASN A 486 9.36 6.79 16.12
C ASN A 486 8.98 5.55 16.95
N GLN A 487 8.43 4.52 16.32
CA GLN A 487 8.12 3.25 16.99
C GLN A 487 9.39 2.50 17.37
N ALA A 488 10.43 2.55 16.51
CA ALA A 488 11.73 1.99 16.81
C ALA A 488 12.37 2.66 18.03
N HIS A 489 12.35 4.00 18.10
CA HIS A 489 12.87 4.77 19.24
C HIS A 489 12.23 4.33 20.56
N HIS A 490 10.90 4.15 20.58
CA HIS A 490 10.21 3.61 21.75
C HIS A 490 10.75 2.23 22.15
N CYS A 491 10.83 1.30 21.19
CA CYS A 491 11.30 -0.06 21.47
C CYS A 491 12.76 -0.11 21.94
N LEU A 492 13.64 0.65 21.29
CA LEU A 492 15.06 0.72 21.62
C LEU A 492 15.30 1.38 22.99
N GLY A 493 14.54 2.42 23.33
CA GLY A 493 14.57 3.02 24.67
C GLY A 493 14.13 2.03 25.76
N ARG A 494 13.10 1.19 25.49
CA ARG A 494 12.72 0.09 26.38
C ARG A 494 13.83 -0.95 26.52
N ALA A 495 14.47 -1.34 25.43
CA ALA A 495 15.58 -2.28 25.45
C ALA A 495 16.76 -1.73 26.28
N ARG A 496 17.12 -0.45 26.11
CA ARG A 496 18.22 0.19 26.85
C ARG A 496 17.92 0.29 28.35
N ALA A 497 16.69 0.62 28.72
CA ALA A 497 16.28 0.67 30.12
C ALA A 497 16.39 -0.69 30.84
N LEU A 498 16.28 -1.80 30.08
CA LEU A 498 16.40 -3.16 30.61
C LEU A 498 17.83 -3.72 30.52
N ALA A 499 18.63 -3.25 29.56
CA ALA A 499 20.01 -3.66 29.35
C ALA A 499 20.85 -2.45 28.89
N ASP A 500 21.66 -1.90 29.80
CA ASP A 500 22.48 -0.72 29.51
C ASP A 500 23.69 -1.09 28.64
N ARG A 501 23.56 -0.93 27.32
CA ARG A 501 24.61 -1.19 26.33
C ARG A 501 24.82 0.03 25.43
N PRO A 502 26.07 0.43 25.12
CA PRO A 502 26.37 1.58 24.25
C PRO A 502 25.72 1.49 22.86
N GLU A 503 25.63 0.29 22.29
CA GLU A 503 25.01 0.05 20.98
C GLU A 503 23.52 0.44 20.95
N LEU A 504 22.78 0.16 22.04
CA LEU A 504 21.37 0.52 22.14
C LEU A 504 21.16 2.03 22.22
N ALA A 505 22.06 2.75 22.91
CA ALA A 505 22.01 4.21 22.96
C ALA A 505 22.24 4.83 21.56
N ALA A 506 23.18 4.28 20.78
CA ALA A 506 23.42 4.74 19.41
C ALA A 506 22.22 4.50 18.49
N LYS A 507 21.61 3.31 18.55
CA LYS A 507 20.39 2.97 17.79
C LYS A 507 19.21 3.86 18.20
N GLU A 508 19.00 4.07 19.50
CA GLU A 508 17.92 4.93 20.03
C GLU A 508 18.10 6.39 19.56
N ALA A 509 19.33 6.92 19.56
CA ALA A 509 19.65 8.26 19.08
C ALA A 509 19.43 8.39 17.57
N GLN A 510 19.81 7.38 16.78
CA GLN A 510 19.50 7.34 15.35
C GLN A 510 17.99 7.38 15.11
N ALA A 511 17.23 6.52 15.78
CA ALA A 511 15.78 6.48 15.67
C ALA A 511 15.12 7.79 16.13
N ALA A 512 15.67 8.46 17.14
CA ALA A 512 15.21 9.78 17.58
C ALA A 512 15.40 10.84 16.50
N ARG A 513 16.59 10.88 15.87
CA ARG A 513 16.89 11.80 14.76
C ARG A 513 15.97 11.53 13.58
N GLU A 514 15.91 10.31 13.07
CA GLU A 514 15.07 9.95 11.92
C GLU A 514 13.56 10.11 12.20
N GLY A 515 13.14 10.00 13.46
CA GLY A 515 11.77 10.18 13.92
C GLY A 515 11.39 11.62 14.26
N TYR A 516 12.29 12.60 14.04
CA TYR A 516 12.07 14.02 14.34
C TYR A 516 11.78 14.29 15.84
N LEU A 517 12.39 13.50 16.73
CA LEU A 517 12.20 13.60 18.18
C LEU A 517 13.26 14.49 18.87
N THR A 518 14.30 14.89 18.15
CA THR A 518 15.40 15.74 18.63
C THR A 518 15.21 17.22 18.36
#